data_AF-A0A3S2TWR8-F1
#
_entry.id   AF-A0A3S2TWR8-F1
#
_cell.length_a   1.000
_cell.length_b   1.000
_cell.length_c   1.000
_cell.angle_alpha   90.00
_cell.angle_beta   90.00
_cell.angle_gamma   90.00
#
_symmetry.space_group_name_H-M   'P 1'
#
loop_
_entity.id
_entity.type
_entity.pdbx_description
1 polymer ?
#
loop_
_entity_poly.entity_id
_entity_poly.type
_entity_poly.pdbx_seq_one_letter_code
_entity_poly.pdbx_strand_id
1 'polypeptide(L)'
;MSDFSLWPLLGIAVVMLGFLLKFNPVLVVTVAAFATGMAVKMPILTWLESLGTAFIKTRNLPLILLLPLAVIGLLERHGLREKAQAWILNIKAATTGRLLLVYLALRESTAAAGLTSLGGHPQVVRPLLAPMAEAAFEKKHLTLPDKIKFKIRAMSAATDNIGLFFGEDIFVAFGAIILMHTFLRESGIETDPLHIALWGIPTAIAAFLIHGSRLLRFDAYLARQLKDELKQAPRQEQRHD
;
A
#
# COMPACT_ATOMS: atom_id res chain seq x y z
N MET A 1 28.42 14.02 -37.97
CA MET A 1 27.77 14.28 -36.67
C MET A 1 26.58 13.34 -36.62
N SER A 2 26.50 12.46 -35.63
CA SER A 2 25.48 11.42 -35.52
C SER A 2 24.08 12.03 -35.52
N ASP A 3 23.24 11.68 -36.50
CA ASP A 3 21.83 12.02 -36.55
C ASP A 3 21.10 11.36 -35.38
N PHE A 4 20.97 12.07 -34.27
CA PHE A 4 20.17 11.63 -33.12
C PHE A 4 18.69 11.69 -33.50
N SER A 5 18.16 10.56 -34.00
CA SER A 5 16.74 10.40 -34.27
C SER A 5 15.96 10.33 -32.95
N LEU A 6 15.16 11.35 -32.67
CA LEU A 6 14.28 11.43 -31.48
C LEU A 6 12.93 10.72 -31.68
N TRP A 7 12.64 10.25 -32.90
CA TRP A 7 11.43 9.50 -33.24
C TRP A 7 11.13 8.30 -32.33
N PRO A 8 12.12 7.55 -31.81
CA PRO A 8 11.85 6.46 -30.85
C PRO A 8 11.24 6.93 -29.53
N LEU A 9 11.41 8.20 -29.13
CA LEU A 9 10.80 8.75 -27.91
C LEU A 9 9.30 9.00 -28.04
N LEU A 10 8.72 8.85 -29.24
CA LEU A 10 7.29 9.02 -29.46
C LEU A 10 6.47 8.04 -28.60
N GLY A 11 7.01 6.85 -28.33
CA GLY A 11 6.42 5.91 -27.37
C GLY A 11 6.30 6.48 -25.95
N ILE A 12 7.28 7.25 -25.47
CA ILE A 12 7.23 7.88 -24.15
C ILE A 12 6.11 8.92 -24.09
N ALA A 13 5.94 9.72 -25.15
CA ALA A 13 4.85 10.69 -25.24
C ALA A 13 3.47 10.00 -25.21
N VAL A 14 3.33 8.85 -25.90
CA VAL A 14 2.12 8.02 -25.88
C VAL A 14 1.84 7.50 -24.46
N VAL A 15 2.87 7.02 -23.74
CA VAL A 15 2.72 6.57 -22.34
C VAL A 15 2.27 7.71 -21.44
N MET A 16 2.90 8.89 -21.55
CA MET A 16 2.55 10.06 -20.75
C MET A 16 1.10 10.50 -20.99
N LEU A 17 0.68 10.61 -22.26
CA LEU A 17 -0.69 10.96 -22.62
C LEU A 17 -1.69 9.91 -22.14
N GLY A 18 -1.38 8.63 -22.30
CA GLY A 18 -2.24 7.53 -21.87
C GLY A 18 -2.50 7.52 -20.37
N PHE A 19 -1.46 7.73 -19.56
CA PHE A 19 -1.60 7.83 -18.10
C PHE A 19 -2.26 9.13 -17.65
N LEU A 20 -2.01 10.26 -18.33
CA LEU A 20 -2.70 11.52 -18.04
C LEU A 20 -4.21 11.40 -18.27
N LEU A 21 -4.62 10.69 -19.33
CA LEU A 21 -6.02 10.39 -19.67
C LEU A 21 -6.60 9.22 -18.86
N LYS A 22 -5.81 8.61 -17.96
CA LYS A 22 -6.22 7.48 -17.10
C LYS A 22 -6.70 6.25 -17.87
N PHE A 23 -6.15 6.00 -19.07
CA PHE A 23 -6.45 4.79 -19.83
C PHE A 23 -5.82 3.54 -19.19
N ASN A 24 -6.32 2.37 -19.57
CA ASN A 24 -5.83 1.09 -19.07
C ASN A 24 -4.32 0.95 -19.35
N PRO A 25 -3.48 0.70 -18.32
CA PRO A 25 -2.02 0.59 -18.49
C PRO A 25 -1.57 -0.41 -19.56
N VAL A 26 -2.24 -1.56 -19.69
CA VAL A 26 -1.88 -2.57 -20.69
C VAL A 26 -2.09 -2.05 -22.11
N LEU A 27 -3.22 -1.34 -22.33
CA LEU A 27 -3.53 -0.73 -23.62
C LEU A 27 -2.52 0.37 -23.95
N VAL A 28 -2.21 1.23 -22.98
CA VAL A 28 -1.25 2.33 -23.14
C VAL A 28 0.13 1.78 -23.51
N VAL A 29 0.63 0.76 -22.80
CA VAL A 29 1.93 0.13 -23.09
C VAL A 29 1.93 -0.55 -24.46
N THR A 30 0.85 -1.22 -24.84
CA THR A 30 0.75 -1.90 -26.14
C THR A 30 0.79 -0.90 -27.30
N VAL A 31 0.01 0.20 -27.21
CA VAL A 31 -0.01 1.25 -28.23
C VAL A 31 1.33 1.99 -28.28
N ALA A 32 1.97 2.23 -27.14
CA ALA A 32 3.31 2.82 -27.09
C ALA A 32 4.36 1.93 -27.76
N ALA A 33 4.37 0.62 -27.47
CA ALA A 33 5.28 -0.35 -28.08
C ALA A 33 5.07 -0.43 -29.61
N PHE A 34 3.82 -0.35 -30.05
CA PHE A 34 3.47 -0.30 -31.47
C PHE A 34 3.96 1.00 -32.13
N ALA A 35 3.70 2.15 -31.50
CA ALA A 35 4.14 3.46 -32.00
C ALA A 35 5.68 3.54 -32.11
N THR A 36 6.41 3.03 -31.13
CA THR A 36 7.89 2.95 -31.17
C THR A 36 8.38 2.05 -32.29
N GLY A 37 7.76 0.87 -32.47
CA GLY A 37 8.09 -0.04 -33.58
C GLY A 37 7.90 0.62 -34.95
N MET A 38 6.80 1.34 -35.13
CA MET A 38 6.54 2.10 -36.37
C MET A 38 7.53 3.26 -36.55
N ALA A 39 7.89 3.97 -35.48
CA ALA A 39 8.81 5.11 -35.54
C ALA A 39 10.22 4.73 -36.01
N VAL A 40 10.65 3.49 -35.75
CA VAL A 40 11.95 2.95 -36.21
C VAL A 40 11.82 2.21 -37.56
N LYS A 41 10.63 2.25 -38.20
CA LYS A 41 10.33 1.52 -39.44
C LYS A 41 10.57 0.01 -39.33
N MET A 42 10.31 -0.55 -38.15
CA MET A 42 10.47 -1.98 -37.90
C MET A 42 9.41 -2.77 -38.70
N PRO A 43 9.79 -3.83 -39.44
CA PRO A 43 8.81 -4.69 -40.10
C PRO A 43 7.84 -5.32 -39.10
N ILE A 44 6.56 -5.44 -39.45
CA ILE A 44 5.52 -5.94 -38.54
C ILE A 44 5.83 -7.35 -38.01
N LEU A 45 6.43 -8.20 -38.84
CA LEU A 45 6.81 -9.56 -38.46
C LEU A 45 7.90 -9.54 -37.39
N THR A 46 8.93 -8.73 -37.57
CA THR A 46 10.03 -8.57 -36.60
C THR A 46 9.52 -7.95 -35.30
N TRP A 47 8.57 -7.01 -35.36
CA TRP A 47 7.94 -6.46 -34.16
C TRP A 47 7.18 -7.54 -33.39
N LEU A 48 6.40 -8.38 -34.08
CA LEU A 48 5.66 -9.48 -33.47
C LEU A 48 6.59 -10.55 -32.88
N GLU A 49 7.69 -10.88 -33.58
CA GLU A 49 8.75 -11.75 -33.06
C GLU A 49 9.42 -11.14 -31.82
N SER A 50 9.69 -9.84 -31.81
CA SER A 50 10.31 -9.16 -30.66
C SER A 50 9.39 -9.20 -29.43
N LEU A 51 8.08 -9.03 -29.60
CA LEU A 51 7.11 -9.21 -28.53
C LEU A 51 7.02 -10.66 -28.06
N GLY A 52 6.95 -11.63 -28.97
CA GLY A 52 6.90 -13.04 -28.63
C GLY A 52 8.15 -13.50 -27.87
N THR A 53 9.33 -13.10 -28.34
CA THR A 53 10.60 -13.41 -27.67
C THR A 53 10.69 -12.73 -26.29
N ALA A 54 10.25 -11.48 -26.16
CA ALA A 54 10.18 -10.80 -24.86
C ALA A 54 9.26 -11.52 -23.87
N PHE A 55 8.08 -11.96 -24.33
CA PHE A 55 7.11 -12.70 -23.52
C PHE A 55 7.67 -14.05 -23.05
N ILE A 56 8.31 -14.81 -23.94
CA ILE A 56 8.93 -16.10 -23.59
C ILE A 56 10.07 -15.90 -22.60
N LYS A 57 10.91 -14.87 -22.78
CA LYS A 57 12.02 -14.56 -21.86
C LYS A 57 11.54 -14.23 -20.45
N THR A 58 10.37 -13.60 -20.32
CA THR A 58 9.77 -13.23 -19.03
C THR A 58 8.78 -14.26 -18.49
N ARG A 59 8.55 -15.40 -19.15
CA ARG A 59 7.58 -16.45 -18.73
C ARG A 59 7.74 -16.93 -17.28
N ASN A 60 8.96 -16.93 -16.75
CA ASN A 60 9.19 -17.36 -15.36
C ASN A 60 8.67 -16.32 -14.34
N LEU A 61 8.53 -15.05 -14.72
CA LEU A 61 8.01 -13.99 -13.86
C LEU A 61 6.53 -14.19 -13.50
N PRO A 62 5.60 -14.47 -14.46
CA PRO A 62 4.25 -14.87 -14.14
C PRO A 62 4.18 -16.06 -13.18
N LEU A 63 5.06 -17.06 -13.29
CA LEU A 63 5.03 -18.21 -12.37
C LEU A 63 5.39 -17.80 -10.93
N ILE A 64 6.38 -16.93 -10.75
CA ILE A 64 6.78 -16.38 -9.45
C ILE A 64 5.66 -15.51 -8.84
N LEU A 65 4.85 -14.86 -9.67
CA LEU A 65 3.69 -14.07 -9.21
C LEU A 65 2.45 -14.93 -8.92
N LEU A 66 2.10 -15.80 -9.87
CA LEU A 66 0.86 -16.57 -9.86
C LEU A 66 0.89 -17.64 -8.78
N LEU A 67 2.04 -18.24 -8.46
CA LEU A 67 2.11 -19.33 -7.49
C LEU A 67 1.82 -18.83 -6.05
N PRO A 68 2.49 -17.79 -5.52
CA PRO A 68 2.12 -17.19 -4.23
C PRO A 68 0.67 -16.70 -4.20
N LEU A 69 0.21 -16.05 -5.27
CA LEU A 69 -1.15 -15.55 -5.37
C LEU A 69 -2.18 -16.70 -5.36
N ALA A 70 -1.91 -17.81 -6.04
CA ALA A 70 -2.77 -18.99 -6.03
C ALA A 70 -2.81 -19.66 -4.65
N VAL A 71 -1.67 -19.72 -3.95
CA VAL A 71 -1.61 -20.21 -2.57
C VAL A 71 -2.45 -19.32 -1.65
N ILE A 72 -2.31 -17.99 -1.75
CA ILE A 72 -3.11 -17.05 -0.97
C ILE A 72 -4.59 -17.18 -1.32
N GLY A 73 -4.95 -17.26 -2.61
CA GLY A 73 -6.34 -17.45 -3.04
C GLY A 73 -6.94 -18.75 -2.52
N LEU A 74 -6.15 -19.83 -2.43
CA LEU A 74 -6.57 -21.08 -1.81
C LEU A 74 -6.80 -20.91 -0.30
N LEU A 75 -5.90 -20.21 0.39
CA LEU A 75 -6.02 -19.94 1.82
C LEU A 75 -7.22 -19.03 2.14
N GLU A 76 -7.45 -17.99 1.34
CA GLU A 76 -8.62 -17.11 1.43
C GLU A 76 -9.91 -17.91 1.24
N ARG A 77 -9.96 -18.82 0.25
CA ARG A 77 -11.13 -19.71 0.05
C ARG A 77 -11.42 -20.60 1.28
N HIS A 78 -10.39 -20.97 2.06
CA HIS A 78 -10.54 -21.77 3.28
C HIS A 78 -10.80 -20.93 4.54
N GLY A 79 -11.11 -19.65 4.39
CA GLY A 79 -11.53 -18.80 5.49
C GLY A 79 -10.38 -18.11 6.23
N LEU A 80 -9.17 -18.05 5.65
CA LEU A 80 -8.02 -17.40 6.30
C LEU A 80 -8.32 -15.93 6.60
N ARG A 81 -9.01 -15.26 5.67
CA ARG A 81 -9.38 -13.86 5.78
C ARG A 81 -10.36 -13.63 6.94
N GLU A 82 -11.40 -14.44 7.02
CA GLU A 82 -12.46 -14.40 8.02
C GLU A 82 -11.89 -14.69 9.42
N LYS A 83 -10.98 -15.67 9.53
CA LYS A 83 -10.28 -15.98 10.78
C LYS A 83 -9.39 -14.84 11.24
N ALA A 84 -8.60 -14.25 10.34
CA ALA A 84 -7.77 -13.09 10.67
C ALA A 84 -8.62 -11.89 11.10
N GLN A 85 -9.75 -11.65 10.42
CA GLN A 85 -10.70 -10.59 10.79
C GLN A 85 -11.37 -10.84 12.15
N ALA A 86 -11.79 -12.08 12.44
CA ALA A 86 -12.29 -12.47 13.75
C ALA A 86 -11.24 -12.29 14.85
N TRP A 87 -9.97 -12.50 14.53
CA TRP A 87 -8.88 -12.27 15.48
C TRP A 87 -8.69 -10.77 15.79
N ILE A 88 -8.76 -9.91 14.77
CA ILE A 88 -8.76 -8.44 14.94
C ILE A 88 -9.88 -7.99 15.87
N LEU A 89 -11.08 -8.54 15.67
CA LEU A 89 -12.27 -8.22 16.46
C LEU A 89 -12.11 -8.55 17.96
N ASN A 90 -11.28 -9.53 18.29
CA ASN A 90 -11.06 -9.98 19.66
C ASN A 90 -9.91 -9.23 20.37
N ILE A 91 -9.27 -8.25 19.72
CA ILE A 91 -8.20 -7.48 20.33
C ILE A 91 -8.76 -6.63 21.49
N LYS A 92 -8.49 -7.06 22.72
CA LYS A 92 -8.80 -6.31 23.95
C LYS A 92 -7.60 -5.45 24.34
N ALA A 93 -7.49 -4.26 23.74
CA ALA A 93 -6.51 -3.26 24.16
C ALA A 93 -7.15 -2.22 25.10
N ALA A 94 -6.42 -1.82 26.14
CA ALA A 94 -6.92 -0.91 27.18
C ALA A 94 -6.93 0.58 26.78
N THR A 95 -6.29 0.94 25.66
CA THR A 95 -6.10 2.33 25.20
C THR A 95 -6.09 2.40 23.68
N THR A 96 -6.49 3.55 23.13
CA THR A 96 -6.53 3.82 21.68
C THR A 96 -5.17 3.60 21.02
N GLY A 97 -4.08 4.12 21.60
CA GLY A 97 -2.74 3.97 21.03
C GLY A 97 -2.28 2.51 20.93
N ARG A 98 -2.49 1.74 22.01
CA ARG A 98 -2.17 0.29 22.04
C ARG A 98 -3.04 -0.53 21.11
N LEU A 99 -4.33 -0.20 20.97
CA LEU A 99 -5.22 -0.85 20.00
C LEU A 99 -4.66 -0.70 18.58
N LEU A 100 -4.32 0.54 18.20
CA LEU A 100 -3.76 0.84 16.88
C LEU A 100 -2.39 0.19 16.68
N LEU A 101 -1.57 0.08 17.73
CA LEU A 101 -0.27 -0.58 17.64
C LEU A 101 -0.40 -2.08 17.34
N VAL A 102 -1.30 -2.78 18.04
CA VAL A 102 -1.56 -4.21 17.76
C VAL A 102 -2.14 -4.38 16.35
N TYR A 103 -3.04 -3.48 15.95
CA TYR A 103 -3.56 -3.47 14.59
C TYR A 103 -2.46 -3.26 13.55
N LEU A 104 -1.54 -2.32 13.76
CA LEU A 104 -0.39 -2.07 12.87
C LEU A 104 0.43 -3.35 12.68
N ALA A 105 0.82 -4.00 13.78
CA ALA A 105 1.63 -5.21 13.74
C ALA A 105 0.95 -6.34 12.95
N LEU A 106 -0.35 -6.51 13.16
CA LEU A 106 -1.11 -7.50 12.42
C LEU A 106 -1.25 -7.12 10.95
N ARG A 107 -1.59 -5.87 10.66
CA ARG A 107 -1.82 -5.40 9.29
C ARG A 107 -0.54 -5.52 8.45
N GLU A 108 0.59 -5.14 9.02
CA GLU A 108 1.90 -5.22 8.36
C GLU A 108 2.36 -6.67 8.17
N SER A 109 2.22 -7.53 9.19
CA SER A 109 2.59 -8.95 9.06
C SER A 109 1.69 -9.71 8.08
N THR A 110 0.39 -9.44 8.08
CA THR A 110 -0.54 -10.06 7.11
C THR A 110 -0.31 -9.57 5.69
N ALA A 111 -0.01 -8.29 5.49
CA ALA A 111 0.38 -7.74 4.18
C ALA A 111 1.70 -8.33 3.69
N ALA A 112 2.71 -8.51 4.56
CA ALA A 112 3.97 -9.17 4.23
C ALA A 112 3.78 -10.65 3.83
N ALA A 113 2.79 -11.32 4.40
CA ALA A 113 2.38 -12.67 3.99
C ALA A 113 1.54 -12.70 2.69
N GLY A 114 1.27 -11.53 2.08
CA GLY A 114 0.53 -11.37 0.84
C GLY A 114 -0.99 -11.22 1.01
N LEU A 115 -1.51 -11.15 2.24
CA LEU A 115 -2.92 -10.85 2.49
C LEU A 115 -3.17 -9.34 2.50
N THR A 116 -2.86 -8.68 1.38
CA THR A 116 -3.06 -7.24 1.21
C THR A 116 -4.53 -6.84 1.28
N SER A 117 -5.44 -7.78 0.96
CA SER A 117 -6.89 -7.64 1.06
C SER A 117 -7.43 -7.55 2.50
N LEU A 118 -6.63 -7.93 3.51
CA LEU A 118 -7.02 -7.94 4.93
C LEU A 118 -6.98 -6.55 5.58
N GLY A 119 -8.03 -5.75 5.42
CA GLY A 119 -8.10 -4.44 6.05
C GLY A 119 -8.83 -3.45 5.17
N GLY A 120 -8.30 -2.23 5.09
CA GLY A 120 -8.83 -1.22 4.20
C GLY A 120 -9.89 -0.34 4.84
N HIS A 121 -9.96 0.88 4.33
CA HIS A 121 -10.82 1.93 4.87
C HIS A 121 -12.30 1.52 4.99
N PRO A 122 -12.93 0.93 3.96
CA PRO A 122 -14.35 0.61 4.00
C PRO A 122 -14.67 -0.63 4.85
N GLN A 123 -13.75 -1.60 4.91
CA GLN A 123 -14.04 -2.94 5.45
C GLN A 123 -13.66 -3.05 6.93
N VAL A 124 -12.57 -2.40 7.35
CA VAL A 124 -12.05 -2.53 8.72
C VAL A 124 -11.92 -1.18 9.42
N VAL A 125 -11.38 -0.15 8.76
CA VAL A 125 -11.12 1.11 9.46
C VAL A 125 -12.41 1.81 9.90
N ARG A 126 -13.32 2.06 8.96
CA ARG A 126 -14.55 2.82 9.22
C ARG A 126 -15.57 2.09 10.10
N PRO A 127 -15.96 0.84 9.82
CA PRO A 127 -17.01 0.18 10.60
C PRO A 127 -16.52 -0.34 11.96
N LEU A 128 -15.19 -0.51 12.14
CA LEU A 128 -14.67 -1.22 13.29
C LEU A 128 -13.53 -0.49 14.01
N LEU A 129 -12.38 -0.32 13.35
CA LEU A 129 -11.16 0.16 14.02
C LEU A 129 -11.34 1.58 14.59
N ALA A 130 -11.96 2.48 13.83
CA ALA A 130 -12.20 3.85 14.27
C ALA A 130 -13.22 3.92 15.43
N PRO A 131 -14.42 3.30 15.34
CA PRO A 131 -15.34 3.22 16.48
C PRO A 131 -14.72 2.59 17.73
N MET A 132 -13.93 1.51 17.60
CA MET A 132 -13.23 0.89 18.73
C MET A 132 -12.17 1.81 19.34
N ALA A 133 -11.43 2.52 18.50
CA ALA A 133 -10.41 3.48 18.89
C ALA A 133 -11.03 4.70 19.61
N GLU A 134 -12.19 5.18 19.15
CA GLU A 134 -13.00 6.22 19.81
C GLU A 134 -13.50 5.73 21.17
N ALA A 135 -14.15 4.56 21.22
CA ALA A 135 -14.68 3.98 22.45
C ALA A 135 -13.59 3.70 23.50
N ALA A 136 -12.40 3.28 23.08
CA ALA A 136 -11.27 3.07 23.97
C ALA A 136 -10.79 4.36 24.64
N PHE A 137 -10.92 5.50 23.95
CA PHE A 137 -10.59 6.81 24.50
C PHE A 137 -11.73 7.36 25.38
N GLU A 138 -12.99 7.20 24.95
CA GLU A 138 -14.21 7.56 25.69
C GLU A 138 -14.37 6.78 27.01
N LYS A 139 -13.80 5.58 27.12
CA LYS A 139 -13.83 4.85 28.39
C LYS A 139 -13.04 5.56 29.50
N LYS A 140 -12.01 6.33 29.13
CA LYS A 140 -11.14 7.07 30.08
C LYS A 140 -11.51 8.54 30.23
N HIS A 141 -12.22 9.09 29.26
CA HIS A 141 -12.57 10.50 29.16
C HIS A 141 -14.04 10.59 28.77
N LEU A 142 -14.84 11.48 29.37
CA LEU A 142 -16.24 11.69 28.97
C LEU A 142 -16.36 12.01 27.46
N THR A 143 -17.59 12.30 27.01
CA THR A 143 -17.94 12.68 25.63
C THR A 143 -16.86 13.50 24.92
N LEU A 144 -16.39 12.97 23.79
CA LEU A 144 -15.30 13.56 23.03
C LEU A 144 -15.78 14.67 22.08
N PRO A 145 -15.10 15.82 22.04
CA PRO A 145 -15.30 16.81 20.98
C PRO A 145 -15.00 16.22 19.59
N ASP A 146 -15.70 16.69 18.55
CA ASP A 146 -15.58 16.16 17.19
C ASP A 146 -14.15 16.23 16.63
N LYS A 147 -13.38 17.27 16.97
CA LYS A 147 -11.97 17.39 16.57
C LYS A 147 -11.12 16.21 17.06
N ILE A 148 -11.38 15.70 18.27
CA ILE A 148 -10.67 14.55 18.83
C ILE A 148 -11.09 13.28 18.08
N LYS A 149 -12.38 13.09 17.84
CA LYS A 149 -12.91 11.96 17.05
C LYS A 149 -12.31 11.92 15.65
N PHE A 150 -12.25 13.06 14.94
CA PHE A 150 -11.62 13.14 13.63
C PHE A 150 -10.13 12.80 13.66
N LYS A 151 -9.40 13.18 14.71
CA LYS A 151 -7.99 12.78 14.87
C LYS A 151 -7.83 11.29 15.10
N ILE A 152 -8.69 10.68 15.89
CA ILE A 152 -8.70 9.23 16.10
C ILE A 152 -8.96 8.53 14.76
N ARG A 153 -10.00 8.93 14.01
CA ARG A 153 -10.31 8.39 12.68
C ARG A 153 -9.14 8.53 11.71
N ALA A 154 -8.52 9.70 11.66
CA ALA A 154 -7.36 9.96 10.80
C ALA A 154 -6.17 9.08 11.18
N MET A 155 -5.91 8.88 12.47
CA MET A 155 -4.83 8.00 12.92
C MET A 155 -5.13 6.52 12.62
N SER A 156 -6.37 6.06 12.77
CA SER A 156 -6.80 4.71 12.38
C SER A 156 -6.60 4.48 10.88
N ALA A 157 -7.02 5.45 10.06
CA ALA A 157 -6.82 5.46 8.61
C ALA A 157 -5.34 5.44 8.21
N ALA A 158 -4.50 6.25 8.88
CA ALA A 158 -3.07 6.28 8.63
C ALA A 158 -2.39 4.96 9.02
N THR A 159 -2.82 4.33 10.11
CA THR A 159 -2.26 3.07 10.59
C THR A 159 -2.51 1.92 9.62
N ASP A 160 -3.71 1.86 9.01
CA ASP A 160 -4.02 0.88 7.97
C ASP A 160 -3.16 1.07 6.71
N ASN A 161 -3.00 2.33 6.26
CA ASN A 161 -2.20 2.63 5.08
C ASN A 161 -0.72 2.31 5.29
N ILE A 162 -0.14 2.70 6.43
CA ILE A 162 1.28 2.47 6.73
C ILE A 162 1.54 0.96 6.85
N GLY A 163 0.69 0.23 7.58
CA GLY A 163 0.83 -1.22 7.72
C GLY A 163 0.71 -1.94 6.38
N LEU A 164 -0.24 -1.57 5.52
CA LEU A 164 -0.36 -2.15 4.19
C LEU A 164 0.85 -1.83 3.32
N PHE A 165 1.20 -0.55 3.20
CA PHE A 165 2.23 -0.09 2.27
C PHE A 165 3.58 -0.76 2.52
N PHE A 166 4.07 -0.68 3.77
CA PHE A 166 5.38 -1.24 4.11
C PHE A 166 5.35 -2.76 4.28
N GLY A 167 4.20 -3.36 4.58
CA GLY A 167 4.05 -4.81 4.60
C GLY A 167 4.05 -5.41 3.19
N GLU A 168 3.33 -4.81 2.25
CA GLU A 168 3.26 -5.26 0.85
C GLU A 168 4.63 -5.24 0.15
N ASP A 169 5.51 -4.31 0.52
CA ASP A 169 6.88 -4.22 0.00
C ASP A 169 7.75 -5.47 0.29
N ILE A 170 7.38 -6.28 1.30
CA ILE A 170 8.07 -7.55 1.64
C ILE A 170 7.49 -8.73 0.84
N PHE A 171 6.30 -8.57 0.24
CA PHE A 171 5.62 -9.65 -0.46
C PHE A 171 6.18 -9.84 -1.86
N VAL A 172 6.77 -11.01 -2.13
CA VAL A 172 7.50 -11.31 -3.39
C VAL A 172 6.65 -11.14 -4.67
N ALA A 173 5.33 -11.32 -4.59
CA ALA A 173 4.41 -11.20 -5.72
C ALA A 173 3.92 -9.75 -5.94
N PHE A 174 4.53 -8.76 -5.28
CA PHE A 174 4.26 -7.35 -5.51
C PHE A 174 4.85 -6.87 -6.85
N GLY A 175 4.06 -6.11 -7.61
CA GLY A 175 4.40 -5.73 -8.99
C GLY A 175 5.71 -4.94 -9.12
N ALA A 176 6.03 -4.09 -8.14
CA ALA A 176 7.26 -3.29 -8.16
C ALA A 176 8.54 -4.15 -8.06
N ILE A 177 8.49 -5.25 -7.29
CA ILE A 177 9.63 -6.17 -7.14
C ILE A 177 9.96 -6.83 -8.47
N ILE A 178 8.93 -7.21 -9.24
CA ILE A 178 9.10 -7.82 -10.56
C ILE A 178 9.68 -6.82 -11.56
N LEU A 179 9.21 -5.58 -11.52
CA LEU A 179 9.76 -4.51 -12.36
C LEU A 179 11.26 -4.30 -12.06
N MET A 180 11.62 -4.20 -10.78
CA MET A 180 13.02 -4.08 -10.35
C MET A 180 13.85 -5.28 -10.77
N HIS A 181 13.36 -6.51 -10.56
CA HIS A 181 14.03 -7.73 -11.00
C HIS A 181 14.28 -7.73 -12.51
N THR A 182 13.26 -7.39 -13.30
CA THR A 182 13.35 -7.39 -14.77
C THR A 182 14.39 -6.37 -15.23
N PHE A 183 14.35 -5.17 -14.67
CA PHE A 183 15.31 -4.11 -14.98
C PHE A 183 16.76 -4.50 -14.61
N LEU A 184 16.97 -5.04 -13.40
CA LEU A 184 18.29 -5.49 -12.96
C LEU A 184 18.83 -6.59 -13.87
N ARG A 185 17.98 -7.55 -14.24
CA ARG A 185 18.35 -8.63 -15.14
C ARG A 185 18.71 -8.13 -16.55
N GLU A 186 17.96 -7.16 -17.08
CA GLU A 186 18.28 -6.51 -18.35
C GLU A 186 19.62 -5.74 -18.31
N SER A 187 19.98 -5.20 -17.14
CA SER A 187 21.28 -4.54 -16.91
C SER A 187 22.45 -5.51 -16.67
N GLY A 188 22.22 -6.83 -16.71
CA GLY A 188 23.24 -7.85 -16.49
C GLY A 188 23.45 -8.24 -15.02
N ILE A 189 22.57 -7.79 -14.11
CA ILE A 189 22.62 -8.12 -12.69
C ILE A 189 21.56 -9.19 -12.39
N GLU A 190 22.00 -10.42 -12.12
CA GLU A 190 21.11 -11.50 -11.72
C GLU A 190 20.76 -11.40 -10.23
N THR A 191 19.50 -11.12 -9.93
CA THR A 191 18.98 -11.07 -8.55
C THR A 191 17.74 -11.93 -8.43
N ASP A 192 17.60 -12.71 -7.37
CA ASP A 192 16.35 -13.42 -7.08
C ASP A 192 15.28 -12.43 -6.56
N PRO A 193 14.03 -12.44 -7.08
CA PRO A 193 12.93 -11.61 -6.54
C PRO A 193 12.75 -11.73 -5.03
N LEU A 194 12.99 -12.92 -4.46
CA LEU A 194 12.91 -13.11 -3.01
C LEU A 194 13.97 -12.29 -2.27
N HIS A 195 15.18 -12.20 -2.83
CA HIS A 195 16.23 -11.39 -2.22
C HIS A 195 15.87 -9.90 -2.23
N ILE A 196 15.30 -9.40 -3.33
CA ILE A 196 14.80 -8.02 -3.42
C ILE A 196 13.72 -7.77 -2.36
N ALA A 197 12.78 -8.71 -2.21
CA ALA A 197 11.69 -8.61 -1.24
C ALA A 197 12.19 -8.59 0.22
N LEU A 198 13.19 -9.41 0.56
CA LEU A 198 13.79 -9.46 1.89
C LEU A 198 14.46 -8.13 2.28
N TRP A 199 14.97 -7.37 1.31
CA TRP A 199 15.52 -6.03 1.55
C TRP A 199 14.44 -4.98 1.89
N GLY A 200 13.16 -5.29 1.75
CA GLY A 200 12.05 -4.49 2.30
C GLY A 200 11.95 -4.58 3.83
N ILE A 201 12.44 -5.65 4.45
CA ILE A 201 12.29 -5.91 5.90
C ILE A 201 12.87 -4.77 6.76
N PRO A 202 14.10 -4.26 6.53
CA PRO A 202 14.64 -3.15 7.32
C PRO A 202 13.77 -1.89 7.27
N THR A 203 13.21 -1.59 6.09
CA THR A 203 12.33 -0.43 5.89
C THR A 203 11.01 -0.61 6.63
N ALA A 204 10.41 -1.81 6.55
CA ALA A 204 9.20 -2.15 7.28
C ALA A 204 9.40 -2.05 8.79
N ILE A 205 10.50 -2.63 9.32
CA ILE A 205 10.87 -2.51 10.74
C ILE A 205 11.01 -1.03 11.14
N ALA A 206 11.69 -0.22 10.33
CA ALA A 206 11.82 1.22 10.61
C ALA A 206 10.46 1.92 10.64
N ALA A 207 9.59 1.64 9.67
CA ALA A 207 8.23 2.19 9.62
C ALA A 207 7.40 1.77 10.83
N PHE A 208 7.46 0.49 11.21
CA PHE A 208 6.81 -0.06 12.39
C PHE A 208 7.28 0.62 13.67
N LEU A 209 8.58 0.80 13.86
CA LEU A 209 9.14 1.46 15.04
C LEU A 209 8.76 2.95 15.10
N ILE A 210 8.87 3.67 13.98
CA ILE A 210 8.54 5.09 13.90
C ILE A 210 7.06 5.30 14.15
N HIS A 211 6.19 4.61 13.41
CA HIS A 211 4.74 4.78 13.57
C HIS A 211 4.25 4.19 14.87
N GLY A 212 4.76 3.03 15.29
CA GLY A 212 4.46 2.41 16.58
C GLY A 212 4.82 3.32 17.77
N SER A 213 5.97 4.02 17.72
CA SER A 213 6.31 5.01 18.76
C SER A 213 5.33 6.19 18.78
N ARG A 214 4.84 6.64 17.62
CA ARG A 214 3.80 7.68 17.52
C ARG A 214 2.47 7.21 18.11
N LEU A 215 2.10 5.94 17.87
CA LEU A 215 0.89 5.34 18.43
C LEU A 215 0.96 5.18 19.96
N LEU A 216 2.10 4.78 20.51
CA LEU A 216 2.31 4.72 21.96
C LEU A 216 2.19 6.10 22.63
N ARG A 217 2.61 7.16 21.94
CA ARG A 217 2.49 8.54 22.42
C ARG A 217 1.13 9.18 22.12
N PHE A 218 0.28 8.50 21.34
CA PHE A 218 -0.96 9.07 20.83
C PHE A 218 -1.98 9.34 21.94
N ASP A 219 -2.12 8.43 22.91
CA ASP A 219 -3.03 8.64 24.04
C ASP A 219 -2.67 9.90 24.84
N ALA A 220 -1.37 10.13 25.10
CA ALA A 220 -0.89 11.32 25.80
C ALA A 220 -1.08 12.60 24.97
N TYR A 221 -0.92 12.51 23.65
CA TYR A 221 -1.19 13.61 22.72
C TYR A 221 -2.67 13.99 22.72
N LEU A 222 -3.57 13.00 22.61
CA LEU A 222 -5.02 13.23 22.64
C LEU A 222 -5.47 13.81 23.98
N ALA A 223 -4.92 13.34 25.11
CA ALA A 223 -5.25 13.88 26.43
C ALA A 223 -4.85 15.36 26.59
N ARG A 224 -3.73 15.79 25.97
CA ARG A 224 -3.34 17.21 25.94
C ARG A 224 -4.31 18.03 25.09
N GLN A 225 -4.62 17.55 23.88
CA GLN A 225 -5.56 18.21 22.99
C GLN A 225 -6.96 18.36 23.60
N LEU A 226 -7.43 17.32 24.30
CA LEU A 226 -8.72 17.37 24.99
C LEU A 226 -8.73 18.47 26.06
N LYS A 227 -7.65 18.61 26.84
CA LYS A 227 -7.54 19.70 27.84
C LYS A 227 -7.56 21.08 27.18
N ASP A 228 -6.90 21.24 26.04
CA ASP A 228 -6.87 22.52 25.33
C ASP A 228 -8.24 22.89 24.73
N GLU A 229 -8.96 21.92 24.15
CA GLU A 229 -10.32 22.13 23.65
C GLU A 229 -11.30 22.48 24.79
N LEU A 230 -11.22 21.77 25.92
CA LEU A 230 -12.06 22.07 27.10
C LEU A 230 -11.78 23.47 27.68
N LYS A 231 -10.54 23.97 27.60
CA LYS A 231 -10.19 25.34 28.00
C LYS A 231 -10.69 26.41 27.03
N GLN A 232 -10.88 26.07 25.75
CA GLN A 232 -11.33 26.99 24.71
C GLN A 232 -12.86 27.09 24.63
N ALA A 233 -13.58 26.02 25.00
CA ALA A 233 -15.05 25.99 25.05
C ALA A 233 -15.69 27.19 25.79
N PRO A 234 -15.27 27.58 27.02
CA PRO A 234 -15.86 28.73 27.71
C PRO A 234 -15.55 30.10 27.07
N ARG A 235 -14.59 30.20 26.13
CA ARG A 235 -14.27 31.46 25.43
C ARG A 235 -15.05 31.66 24.13
N GLN A 236 -15.67 30.62 23.58
CA GLN A 236 -16.43 30.71 22.33
C GLN A 236 -17.88 31.18 22.58
N GLU A 237 -18.49 30.81 23.71
CA GLU A 237 -19.80 31.34 24.12
C GLU A 237 -19.77 32.86 24.36
N GLN A 238 -18.67 33.41 24.89
CA GLN A 238 -18.53 34.85 25.17
C GLN A 238 -18.19 35.71 23.94
N ARG A 239 -18.02 35.12 22.75
CA ARG A 239 -17.63 35.84 21.53
C ARG A 239 -18.78 36.02 20.53
N HIS A 240 -19.96 35.51 20.87
CA HIS A 240 -21.18 35.60 20.06
C HIS A 240 -22.25 36.53 20.65
N ASP A 241 -21.95 37.19 21.77
CA ASP A 241 -22.68 38.35 22.30
C ASP A 241 -21.95 39.65 21.92
#